data_AF-A0A4Y3PPP7-F1
#
_entry.id   AF-A0A4Y3PPP7-F1
#
_cell.length_a   1.000
_cell.length_b   1.000
_cell.length_c   1.000
_cell.angle_alpha   90.00
_cell.angle_beta   90.00
_cell.angle_gamma   90.00
#
_symmetry.space_group_name_H-M   'P 1'
#
loop_
_entity.id
_entity.type
_entity.pdbx_description
1 polymer ?
#
loop_
_entity_poly.entity_id
_entity_poly.type
_entity_poly.pdbx_seq_one_letter_code
_entity_poly.pdbx_strand_id
1 'polypeptide(L)'
;MIDLLRQFIGYREYPKYGIVRRYFVYKQALLKEAEQLVQAGVIRETEDMYYLTFAELHEAVRTNKLDYRIISTPHSREWDGRVY
;
A
#
# COMPACT_ATOMS: atom_id res chain seq x y z
N MET A 1 -7.16 -18.04 -38.34
CA MET A 1 -6.24 -18.15 -37.18
C MET A 1 -5.74 -16.77 -36.73
N ILE A 2 -5.31 -15.90 -37.65
CA ILE A 2 -4.80 -14.55 -37.32
C ILE A 2 -5.87 -13.64 -36.68
N ASP A 3 -7.14 -13.77 -37.07
CA ASP A 3 -8.22 -12.92 -36.54
C ASP A 3 -8.48 -13.13 -35.05
N LEU A 4 -8.43 -14.39 -34.59
CA LEU A 4 -8.55 -14.72 -33.17
C LEU A 4 -7.39 -14.11 -32.36
N LEU A 5 -6.16 -14.22 -32.87
CA LEU A 5 -4.99 -13.63 -32.22
C LEU A 5 -5.09 -12.09 -32.14
N ARG A 6 -5.48 -11.43 -33.24
CA ARG A 6 -5.66 -9.96 -33.27
C ARG A 6 -6.73 -9.48 -32.31
N GLN A 7 -7.78 -10.28 -32.08
CA GLN A 7 -8.83 -9.95 -31.13
C GLN A 7 -8.35 -10.02 -29.67
N PHE A 8 -7.52 -11.00 -29.31
CA PHE A 8 -7.12 -11.25 -27.91
C PHE A 8 -5.73 -10.71 -27.53
N ILE A 9 -4.91 -10.24 -28.48
CA ILE A 9 -3.55 -9.78 -28.18
C ILE A 9 -3.49 -8.64 -27.15
N GLY A 10 -4.54 -7.81 -27.06
CA GLY A 10 -4.66 -6.76 -26.04
C GLY A 10 -5.01 -7.29 -24.64
N TYR A 11 -5.66 -8.45 -24.55
CA TYR A 11 -6.10 -9.05 -23.29
C TYR A 11 -4.93 -9.43 -22.38
N ARG A 12 -3.73 -9.65 -22.93
CA ARG A 12 -2.53 -9.99 -22.16
C ARG A 12 -2.17 -8.97 -21.07
N GLU A 13 -2.54 -7.70 -21.25
CA GLU A 13 -2.28 -6.63 -20.26
C GLU A 13 -3.44 -6.43 -19.26
N TYR A 14 -4.61 -6.99 -19.57
CA TYR A 14 -5.81 -6.83 -18.74
C TYR A 14 -5.62 -7.33 -17.29
N PRO A 15 -4.95 -8.47 -17.02
CA PRO A 15 -4.68 -8.91 -15.66
C PRO A 15 -3.88 -7.90 -14.83
N LYS A 16 -2.87 -7.26 -15.44
CA LYS A 16 -2.06 -6.22 -14.77
C LYS A 16 -2.92 -5.01 -14.41
N TYR A 17 -3.74 -4.54 -15.35
CA TYR A 17 -4.68 -3.46 -15.09
C TYR A 17 -5.66 -3.82 -13.97
N GLY A 18 -6.20 -5.04 -13.97
CA GLY A 18 -7.10 -5.54 -12.94
C GLY A 18 -6.47 -5.56 -11.54
N ILE A 19 -5.21 -5.98 -11.43
CA ILE A 19 -4.46 -6.00 -10.16
C ILE A 19 -4.26 -4.56 -9.65
N VAL A 20 -3.72 -3.66 -10.47
CA VAL A 20 -3.45 -2.27 -10.07
C VAL A 20 -4.74 -1.55 -9.67
N ARG A 21 -5.83 -1.77 -10.41
CA ARG A 21 -7.14 -1.19 -10.09
C ARG A 21 -7.63 -1.61 -8.70
N ARG A 22 -7.45 -2.87 -8.31
CA ARG A 22 -7.82 -3.37 -6.97
C ARG A 22 -6.91 -2.79 -5.89
N TYR A 23 -5.61 -2.75 -6.14
CA TYR A 23 -4.65 -2.15 -5.21
C TYR A 23 -4.94 -0.68 -4.95
N PHE A 24 -5.42 0.06 -5.96
CA PHE A 24 -5.86 1.44 -5.75
C PHE A 24 -7.02 1.54 -4.76
N VAL A 25 -8.04 0.67 -4.87
CA VAL A 25 -9.16 0.64 -3.93
C VAL A 25 -8.68 0.31 -2.51
N TYR A 26 -7.79 -0.67 -2.37
CA TYR A 26 -7.21 -1.02 -1.06
C TYR A 26 -6.39 0.15 -0.49
N LYS A 27 -5.58 0.81 -1.30
CA LYS A 27 -4.83 2.01 -0.89
C LYS A 27 -5.76 3.09 -0.34
N GLN A 28 -6.88 3.38 -1.02
CA GLN A 28 -7.85 4.38 -0.53
C GLN A 28 -8.47 3.99 0.82
N ALA A 29 -8.77 2.71 1.03
CA ALA A 29 -9.30 2.25 2.32
C ALA A 29 -8.24 2.37 3.42
N LEU A 30 -7.01 1.93 3.17
CA LEU A 30 -5.90 1.98 4.13
C LEU A 30 -5.53 3.42 4.50
N LEU A 31 -5.57 4.35 3.55
CA LEU A 31 -5.31 5.77 3.82
C LEU A 31 -6.32 6.37 4.82
N LYS A 32 -7.59 5.97 4.75
CA LYS A 32 -8.61 6.42 5.72
C LYS A 32 -8.33 5.90 7.14
N GLU A 33 -7.82 4.68 7.27
CA GLU A 33 -7.42 4.14 8.57
C GLU A 33 -6.17 4.86 9.10
N ALA A 34 -5.21 5.16 8.23
CA ALA A 34 -4.04 5.96 8.60
C ALA A 34 -4.42 7.39 9.05
N GLU A 35 -5.39 8.03 8.40
CA GLU A 35 -5.92 9.33 8.84
C GLU A 35 -6.50 9.26 10.27
N GLN A 36 -7.19 8.17 10.62
CA GLN A 36 -7.68 7.96 11.99
C GLN A 36 -6.52 7.78 12.99
N LEU A 37 -5.46 7.06 12.59
CA LEU A 37 -4.24 6.91 13.41
C LEU A 37 -3.51 8.24 13.64
N VAL A 38 -3.50 9.14 12.64
CA VAL A 38 -2.97 10.51 12.80
C VAL A 38 -3.81 11.29 13.81
N GLN A 39 -5.14 11.25 13.69
CA GLN A 39 -6.04 11.91 14.63
C GLN A 39 -5.89 11.38 16.06
N ALA A 40 -5.62 10.08 16.22
CA ALA A 40 -5.33 9.45 17.50
C ALA A 40 -3.90 9.73 18.02
N GLY A 41 -3.04 10.39 17.23
CA GLY A 41 -1.66 10.70 17.57
C GLY A 41 -0.72 9.48 17.60
N VAL A 42 -1.12 8.38 16.96
CA VAL A 42 -0.33 7.13 16.90
C VAL A 42 0.77 7.25 15.85
N ILE A 43 0.45 7.84 14.70
CA ILE A 43 1.40 8.21 13.64
C ILE A 43 1.38 9.74 13.45
N ARG A 44 2.46 10.33 12.91
CA ARG A 44 2.55 11.79 12.73
C ARG A 44 1.91 12.24 11.42
N GLU A 45 2.14 11.49 10.36
CA GLU A 45 1.64 11.76 9.01
C GLU A 45 0.99 10.51 8.42
N THR A 46 0.00 10.69 7.55
CA THR A 46 -0.71 9.56 6.91
C THR A 46 0.26 8.69 6.09
N GLU A 47 1.34 9.28 5.57
CA GLU A 47 2.35 8.61 4.75
C GLU A 47 3.29 7.69 5.57
N ASP A 48 3.32 7.82 6.90
CA ASP A 48 4.08 6.92 7.78
C ASP A 48 3.63 5.46 7.65
N MET A 49 2.37 5.25 7.23
CA MET A 49 1.83 3.92 6.94
C MET A 49 2.63 3.16 5.87
N TYR A 50 3.27 3.85 4.91
CA TYR A 50 4.03 3.19 3.84
C TYR A 50 5.29 2.48 4.35
N TYR A 51 5.75 2.82 5.55
CA TYR A 51 6.89 2.21 6.21
C TYR A 51 6.53 1.02 7.09
N LEU A 52 5.22 0.74 7.23
CA LEU A 52 4.70 -0.38 7.99
C LEU A 52 4.33 -1.52 7.05
N THR A 53 4.63 -2.74 7.49
CA THR A 53 4.03 -3.93 6.90
C THR A 53 2.53 -3.96 7.18
N PHE A 54 1.78 -4.73 6.39
CA PHE A 54 0.34 -4.87 6.58
C PHE A 54 -0.03 -5.38 7.99
N ALA A 55 0.78 -6.27 8.56
CA ALA A 55 0.57 -6.81 9.91
C ALA A 55 0.79 -5.74 11.00
N GLU A 56 1.84 -4.92 10.87
CA GLU A 56 2.12 -3.83 11.81
C GLU A 56 1.04 -2.75 11.76
N LEU A 57 0.59 -2.38 10.56
CA LEU A 57 -0.51 -1.44 10.38
C LEU A 57 -1.81 -1.99 10.99
N HIS A 58 -2.12 -3.27 10.75
CA HIS A 58 -3.31 -3.92 11.32
C HIS A 58 -3.28 -3.90 12.85
N GLU A 59 -2.14 -4.23 13.47
CA GLU A 59 -1.99 -4.16 14.93
C GLU A 59 -2.06 -2.71 15.45
N ALA A 60 -1.51 -1.74 14.74
CA ALA A 60 -1.59 -0.32 15.10
C ALA A 60 -3.04 0.17 15.11
N VAL A 61 -3.83 -0.15 14.09
CA VAL A 61 -5.27 0.17 14.02
C VAL A 61 -6.04 -0.52 15.14
N ARG A 62 -5.77 -1.81 15.40
CA ARG A 62 -6.47 -2.59 16.42
C ARG A 62 -6.19 -2.11 17.85
N THR A 63 -4.97 -1.67 18.12
CA THR A 63 -4.50 -1.36 19.48
C THR A 63 -4.35 0.14 19.77
N ASN A 64 -4.41 0.99 18.74
CA ASN A 64 -4.06 2.41 18.78
C ASN A 64 -2.69 2.66 19.43
N LYS A 65 -1.73 1.78 19.16
CA LYS A 65 -0.36 1.87 19.67
C LYS A 65 0.62 1.48 18.57
N LEU A 66 1.72 2.21 18.48
CA LEU A 66 2.81 1.92 17.56
C LEU A 66 4.14 2.32 18.22
N ASP A 67 5.12 1.42 18.19
CA ASP A 67 6.50 1.83 18.50
C ASP A 67 7.10 2.50 17.26
N TYR A 68 7.27 3.81 17.34
CA TYR A 68 7.78 4.62 16.22
C TYR A 68 9.18 4.20 15.75
N ARG A 69 9.93 3.43 16.55
CA ARG A 69 11.22 2.87 16.14
C ARG A 69 11.08 1.92 14.95
N ILE A 70 9.92 1.28 14.79
CA ILE A 70 9.62 0.37 13.67
C ILE A 70 9.75 1.10 12.33
N ILE A 71 9.30 2.35 12.25
CA ILE A 71 9.39 3.17 11.03
C ILE A 71 10.85 3.45 10.62
N SER A 72 11.81 3.31 11.54
CA SER A 72 13.25 3.51 11.26
C SER A 72 14.03 2.24 10.91
N THR A 73 13.35 1.08 10.84
CA THR A 73 13.94 -0.26 10.64
C THR A 73 14.44 -0.46 9.19
N PRO A 74 15.39 -1.38 8.91
CA PRO A 74 15.90 -1.53 7.54
C PRO A 74 14.84 -1.83 6.46
N HIS A 75 13.78 -2.58 6.76
CA HIS A 75 12.72 -2.88 5.78
C HIS A 75 11.86 -1.66 5.42
N SER A 76 11.82 -0.64 6.27
CA SER A 76 11.14 0.61 5.94
C SER A 76 12.02 1.49 5.04
N ARG A 77 13.34 1.38 5.14
CA ARG A 77 14.30 2.12 4.31
C ARG A 77 14.39 1.64 2.87
N GLU A 78 14.01 0.39 2.58
CA GLU A 78 13.99 -0.14 1.20
C GLU A 78 13.03 0.63 0.28
N TRP A 79 12.10 1.41 0.83
CA TRP A 79 11.06 2.14 0.10
C TRP A 79 11.29 3.66 0.05
N ASP A 80 12.40 4.17 0.59
CA ASP A 80 12.79 5.57 0.41
C ASP A 80 13.14 5.76 -1.08
N GLY A 81 12.24 6.39 -1.84
CA GLY A 81 12.25 6.52 -3.30
C GLY A 81 13.43 7.27 -3.92
N ARG A 82 14.58 7.29 -3.25
CA ARG A 82 15.89 7.79 -3.68
C ARG A 82 16.73 6.76 -4.44
N VAL A 83 16.17 5.59 -4.75
CA VAL A 83 16.83 4.58 -5.58
C VAL A 83 16.07 4.42 -6.90
N TYR A 84 15.97 5.51 -7.67
CA TYR A 84 15.87 5.55 -9.13
C TYR A 84 16.31 6.93 -9.64
#